data_AF-A0A0F9A239-F1
#
_entry.id   AF-A0A0F9A239-F1
#
_cell.length_a   1.000
_cell.length_b   1.000
_cell.length_c   1.000
_cell.angle_alpha   90.00
_cell.angle_beta   90.00
_cell.angle_gamma   90.00
#
_symmetry.space_group_name_H-M   'P 1'
#
loop_
_entity.id
_entity.type
_entity.pdbx_description
1 polymer ?
#
loop_
_entity_poly.entity_id
_entity_poly.type
_entity_poly.pdbx_seq_one_letter_code
_entity_poly.pdbx_strand_id
1 'polypeptide(L)'
;MFRYPGGKNKIKNQIVGRISRFYYDERCFDSKMFVEPFFGAGSIGLYFASISNLKDICINDADPAIAAFWTAVINSPDILCNYVNNFKPTTKKFYAYQRLLSDPS
;
A
#
# COMPACT_ATOMS: atom_id res chain seq x y z
N MET A 1 1.61 2.98 -9.39
CA MET A 1 2.15 2.18 -8.27
C MET A 1 3.67 2.33 -8.26
N PHE A 2 4.28 2.64 -7.12
CA PHE A 2 5.72 2.92 -7.02
C PHE A 2 6.55 1.63 -6.98
N ARG A 3 7.83 1.72 -7.38
CA ARG A 3 8.75 0.58 -7.36
C ARG A 3 9.13 0.27 -5.92
N TYR A 4 8.72 -0.89 -5.42
CA TYR A 4 9.12 -1.43 -4.13
C TYR A 4 9.62 -2.88 -4.32
N PRO A 5 10.74 -3.29 -3.69
CA PRO A 5 11.24 -4.67 -3.78
C PRO A 5 10.18 -5.69 -3.37
N GLY A 6 10.19 -6.87 -3.99
CA GLY A 6 9.23 -7.94 -3.66
C GLY A 6 7.85 -7.82 -4.33
N GLY A 7 7.72 -7.02 -5.39
CA GLY A 7 6.48 -6.90 -6.15
C GLY A 7 5.96 -8.27 -6.65
N LYS A 8 4.85 -8.73 -6.08
CA LYS A 8 4.22 -10.05 -6.36
C LYS A 8 3.54 -10.11 -7.74
N ASN A 9 3.89 -9.23 -8.67
CA ASN A 9 3.18 -9.03 -9.94
C ASN A 9 3.09 -10.30 -10.80
N LYS A 10 4.16 -11.12 -10.84
CA LYS A 10 4.18 -12.38 -11.62
C LYS A 10 3.19 -13.43 -11.12
N ILE A 11 2.89 -13.43 -9.82
CA ILE A 11 2.00 -14.42 -9.17
C ILE A 11 0.70 -13.80 -8.66
N LYS A 12 0.47 -12.52 -8.98
CA LYS A 12 -0.64 -11.71 -8.50
C LYS A 12 -2.00 -12.39 -8.73
N ASN A 13 -2.25 -12.89 -9.93
CA ASN A 13 -3.52 -13.54 -10.27
C ASN A 13 -3.76 -14.83 -9.46
N GLN A 14 -2.70 -15.60 -9.16
CA GLN A 14 -2.83 -16.81 -8.35
C GLN A 14 -3.15 -16.48 -6.90
N ILE A 15 -2.47 -15.48 -6.33
CA ILE A 15 -2.71 -15.00 -4.97
C ILE A 15 -4.15 -14.48 -4.86
N VAL A 16 -4.54 -13.59 -5.78
CA VAL A 16 -5.87 -12.98 -5.79
C VAL A 16 -6.96 -14.03 -5.99
N GLY A 17 -6.77 -15.01 -6.88
CA GLY A 17 -7.72 -16.10 -7.06
C GLY A 17 -7.94 -16.94 -5.79
N ARG A 18 -6.88 -17.16 -4.99
CA ARG A 18 -7.00 -17.83 -3.69
C ARG A 18 -7.73 -16.96 -2.67
N ILE A 19 -7.37 -15.68 -2.57
CA ILE A 19 -8.04 -14.73 -1.67
C ILE A 19 -9.54 -14.65 -2.01
N SER A 20 -9.89 -14.46 -3.28
CA SER A 20 -11.29 -14.41 -3.72
C SER A 20 -12.07 -15.66 -3.32
N ARG A 21 -11.47 -16.85 -3.49
CA ARG A 21 -12.13 -18.10 -3.11
C ARG A 21 -12.47 -18.15 -1.63
N PHE A 22 -11.56 -17.73 -0.75
CA PHE A 22 -11.82 -17.68 0.69
C PHE A 22 -12.78 -16.56 1.08
N TYR A 23 -12.66 -15.40 0.43
CA TYR A 23 -13.48 -14.22 0.75
C TYR A 23 -14.96 -14.41 0.43
N TYR A 24 -15.28 -15.17 -0.64
CA TYR A 24 -16.66 -15.46 -1.04
C TYR A 24 -17.20 -16.79 -0.49
N ASP A 25 -16.41 -17.55 0.27
CA ASP A 25 -16.91 -18.74 0.97
C ASP A 25 -17.54 -18.33 2.30
N GLU A 26 -18.88 -18.38 2.36
CA GLU A 26 -19.66 -17.98 3.53
C GLU A 26 -19.35 -18.82 4.79
N ARG A 27 -18.69 -19.97 4.64
CA ARG A 27 -18.27 -20.81 5.77
C ARG A 27 -16.96 -20.35 6.40
N CYS A 28 -16.23 -19.44 5.75
CA CYS A 28 -14.87 -19.09 6.16
C CYS A 28 -14.80 -17.84 7.03
N PHE A 29 -15.67 -16.84 6.83
CA PHE A 29 -15.55 -15.55 7.53
C PHE A 29 -16.89 -14.86 7.78
N ASP A 30 -17.20 -14.59 9.04
CA ASP A 30 -18.34 -13.75 9.45
C ASP A 30 -18.07 -12.26 9.18
N SER A 31 -16.82 -11.81 9.33
CA SER A 31 -16.38 -10.45 9.01
C SER A 31 -15.66 -10.42 7.66
N LYS A 32 -16.29 -9.85 6.64
CA LYS A 32 -15.72 -9.66 5.28
C LYS A 32 -14.66 -8.55 5.23
N MET A 33 -13.60 -8.71 6.03
CA MET A 33 -12.47 -7.78 6.11
C MET A 33 -11.23 -8.43 5.52
N PHE A 34 -10.52 -7.71 4.65
CA PHE A 34 -9.23 -8.16 4.11
C PHE A 34 -8.10 -7.48 4.89
N VAL A 35 -7.12 -8.28 5.33
CA VAL A 35 -5.96 -7.79 6.08
C VAL A 35 -4.68 -8.12 5.30
N GLU A 36 -3.89 -7.11 4.96
CA GLU A 36 -2.57 -7.29 4.33
C GLU A 36 -1.46 -6.73 5.25
N PRO A 37 -0.79 -7.58 6.04
CA PRO A 37 0.19 -7.15 7.04
C PRO A 37 1.53 -6.68 6.45
N PHE A 38 1.75 -6.96 5.17
CA PHE A 38 2.96 -6.60 4.39
C PHE A 38 2.53 -5.92 3.10
N PHE A 39 1.93 -4.74 3.24
CA PHE A 39 1.27 -4.05 2.14
C PHE A 39 2.26 -3.57 1.08
N GLY A 40 3.44 -3.11 1.49
CA GLY A 40 4.47 -2.55 0.63
C GLY A 40 3.88 -1.45 -0.24
N ALA A 41 4.06 -1.56 -1.55
CA ALA A 41 3.46 -0.63 -2.49
C ALA A 41 1.98 -0.94 -2.85
N GLY A 42 1.36 -1.98 -2.28
CA GLY A 42 -0.07 -2.28 -2.36
C GLY A 42 -0.53 -3.15 -3.56
N SER A 43 0.32 -4.04 -4.09
CA SER A 43 0.05 -4.68 -5.42
C SER A 43 -1.13 -5.64 -5.39
N ILE A 44 -1.30 -6.33 -4.27
CA ILE A 44 -2.37 -7.31 -4.06
C ILE A 44 -3.59 -6.62 -3.49
N GLY A 45 -3.47 -5.95 -2.33
CA GLY A 45 -4.63 -5.36 -1.65
C GLY A 45 -5.35 -4.31 -2.45
N LEU A 46 -4.65 -3.38 -3.13
CA LEU A 46 -5.34 -2.40 -3.99
C LEU A 46 -6.02 -3.05 -5.18
N TYR A 47 -5.38 -4.06 -5.77
CA TYR A 47 -5.98 -4.76 -6.90
C TYR A 47 -7.20 -5.57 -6.46
N PHE A 48 -7.11 -6.28 -5.35
CA PHE A 48 -8.22 -7.04 -4.80
C PHE A 48 -9.37 -6.10 -4.45
N ALA A 49 -9.10 -4.97 -3.77
CA ALA A 49 -10.10 -3.93 -3.51
C ALA A 49 -10.72 -3.37 -4.81
N SER A 50 -9.96 -3.24 -5.90
CA SER A 50 -10.49 -2.73 -7.17
C SER A 50 -11.40 -3.70 -7.93
N ILE A 51 -11.35 -5.01 -7.64
CA ILE A 51 -12.11 -6.04 -8.35
C ILE A 51 -13.14 -6.77 -7.47
N SER A 52 -13.21 -6.43 -6.18
CA SER A 52 -14.09 -7.09 -5.22
C SER A 52 -14.99 -6.08 -4.54
N ASN A 53 -16.13 -6.55 -4.01
CA ASN A 53 -16.99 -5.76 -3.13
C ASN A 53 -16.44 -5.84 -1.71
N LEU A 54 -15.20 -5.38 -1.53
CA LEU A 54 -14.52 -5.38 -0.25
C LEU A 54 -15.21 -4.39 0.69
N LYS A 55 -15.66 -4.83 1.86
CA LYS A 55 -16.28 -3.94 2.84
C LYS A 55 -15.22 -3.08 3.53
N ASP A 56 -14.20 -3.73 4.07
CA ASP A 56 -13.13 -3.09 4.84
C ASP A 56 -11.77 -3.70 4.47
N ILE A 57 -10.75 -2.85 4.40
CA ILE A 57 -9.35 -3.25 4.24
C ILE A 57 -8.52 -2.72 5.40
N CYS A 58 -7.71 -3.59 5.99
CA CYS A 58 -6.63 -3.20 6.90
C CYS A 58 -5.29 -3.46 6.23
N ILE A 59 -4.47 -2.43 6.17
CA ILE A 59 -3.13 -2.45 5.60
C ILE A 59 -2.12 -2.17 6.71
N ASN A 60 -1.00 -2.88 6.68
CA ASN A 60 0.12 -2.62 7.56
C ASN A 60 1.42 -2.80 6.79
N ASP A 61 2.45 -2.08 7.20
CA ASP A 61 3.82 -2.33 6.79
C ASP A 61 4.77 -2.00 7.94
N ALA A 62 5.86 -2.76 8.06
CA ALA A 62 6.84 -2.54 9.11
C ALA A 62 7.78 -1.36 8.78
N ASP A 63 7.90 -0.98 7.50
CA ASP A 63 8.69 0.18 7.09
C ASP A 63 7.93 1.48 7.45
N PRO A 64 8.48 2.33 8.35
CA PRO A 64 7.83 3.57 8.75
C PRO A 64 7.61 4.55 7.61
N ALA A 65 8.47 4.55 6.59
CA ALA A 65 8.33 5.41 5.42
C ALA A 65 7.13 4.96 4.55
N ILE A 66 6.93 3.66 4.42
CA ILE A 66 5.76 3.10 3.73
C ILE A 66 4.48 3.38 4.52
N ALA A 67 4.51 3.19 5.83
CA ALA A 67 3.37 3.51 6.70
C ALA A 67 3.01 5.01 6.63
N ALA A 68 3.99 5.91 6.70
CA ALA A 68 3.78 7.35 6.57
C ALA A 68 3.24 7.73 5.18
N PHE A 69 3.75 7.11 4.12
CA PHE A 69 3.24 7.31 2.76
C PHE A 69 1.74 6.94 2.66
N TRP A 70 1.35 5.75 3.09
CA TRP A 70 -0.06 5.33 3.03
C TRP A 70 -0.95 6.17 3.95
N THR A 71 -0.45 6.59 5.10
CA THR A 71 -1.14 7.54 5.99
C THR A 71 -1.44 8.85 5.26
N ALA A 72 -0.47 9.39 4.50
CA ALA A 72 -0.67 10.60 3.71
C ALA A 72 -1.65 10.39 2.55
N VAL A 73 -1.58 9.24 1.86
CA VAL A 73 -2.52 8.89 0.78
C VAL A 73 -3.96 8.81 1.30
N ILE A 74 -4.17 8.21 2.47
CA ILE A 74 -5.52 7.99 3.02
C ILE A 74 -6.08 9.28 3.61
N ASN A 75 -5.30 9.99 4.42
CA ASN A 75 -5.81 11.10 5.22
C ASN A 75 -5.69 12.46 4.54
N SER A 76 -4.74 12.62 3.60
CA SER A 76 -4.41 13.91 2.99
C SER A 76 -4.07 13.80 1.49
N PRO A 77 -4.89 13.13 0.66
CA PRO A 77 -4.54 12.84 -0.75
C PRO A 77 -4.30 14.10 -1.58
N ASP A 78 -5.14 15.14 -1.43
CA ASP A 78 -5.01 16.37 -2.21
C ASP A 78 -3.73 17.15 -1.87
N ILE A 79 -3.38 17.18 -0.58
CA ILE A 79 -2.13 17.81 -0.12
C ILE A 79 -0.94 17.06 -0.70
N LEU A 80 -0.94 15.73 -0.65
CA LEU A 80 0.12 14.90 -1.23
C LEU A 80 0.25 15.14 -2.74
N CYS A 81 -0.86 15.09 -3.49
CA CYS A 81 -0.88 15.35 -4.92
C CYS A 81 -0.34 16.75 -5.25
N ASN A 82 -0.78 17.77 -4.52
CA ASN A 82 -0.31 19.14 -4.70
C ASN A 82 1.20 19.27 -4.42
N TYR A 83 1.71 18.63 -3.36
CA TYR A 83 3.13 18.60 -3.08
C TYR A 83 3.92 17.94 -4.20
N VAL A 84 3.49 16.76 -4.66
CA VAL A 84 4.17 16.03 -5.74
C VAL A 84 4.21 16.83 -7.04
N ASN A 85 3.07 17.43 -7.44
CA ASN A 85 2.96 18.19 -8.69
C ASN A 85 3.83 19.47 -8.70
N ASN A 86 4.03 20.10 -7.54
CA ASN A 86 4.80 21.33 -7.42
C ASN A 86 6.24 21.11 -6.93
N PHE A 87 6.63 19.86 -6.62
CA PHE A 87 7.95 19.57 -6.10
C PHE A 87 8.99 19.58 -7.22
N LYS A 88 9.96 20.50 -7.13
CA LYS A 88 11.17 20.49 -7.96
C LYS A 88 12.27 19.61 -7.32
N PRO A 89 12.61 18.44 -7.91
CA PRO A 89 13.65 17.58 -7.39
C PRO A 89 15.04 18.20 -7.55
N THR A 90 15.89 18.05 -6.54
CA THR A 90 17.31 18.41 -6.60
C THR A 90 18.14 17.37 -5.86
N THR A 91 19.42 17.24 -6.22
CA THR A 91 20.37 16.35 -5.53
C THR A 91 20.47 16.69 -4.04
N LYS A 92 20.51 17.97 -3.68
CA LYS A 92 20.52 18.43 -2.28
C LYS A 92 19.31 17.92 -1.50
N LYS A 93 18.10 18.05 -2.07
CA LYS A 93 16.87 17.57 -1.41
C LYS A 93 16.84 16.05 -1.30
N PHE A 94 17.32 15.34 -2.33
CA PHE A 94 17.41 13.88 -2.31
C PHE A 94 18.23 13.38 -1.12
N TYR A 95 19.47 13.86 -0.95
CA TYR A 95 20.31 13.45 0.18
C TYR A 95 19.78 13.92 1.53
N ALA A 96 19.07 15.05 1.59
CA ALA A 96 18.42 15.50 2.81
C ALA A 96 17.31 14.53 3.26
N TYR A 97 16.43 14.09 2.35
CA TYR A 97 15.39 13.13 2.67
C TYR A 97 15.93 11.73 2.95
N GLN A 98 16.99 11.32 2.27
CA GLN A 98 17.66 10.06 2.57
C GLN A 98 18.15 10.02 4.03
N ARG A 99 18.75 11.11 4.51
CA ARG A 99 19.22 11.21 5.91
C ARG A 99 18.06 11.19 6.91
N LEU A 100 16.98 11.91 6.61
CA LEU A 100 15.77 11.92 7.44
C LEU A 100 15.19 10.52 7.61
N LEU A 101 15.17 9.72 6.54
CA LEU A 101 14.63 8.36 6.58
C LEU A 101 15.58 7.34 7.22
N SER A 102 16.89 7.59 7.22
CA SER A 102 17.87 6.70 7.84
C SER A 102 18.01 6.86 9.35
N ASP A 103 17.51 7.97 9.91
CA ASP A 103 17.60 8.28 11.34
C ASP A 103 16.25 8.83 11.86
N PRO A 104 15.25 7.94 12.01
CA PRO A 104 13.97 8.33 12.58
C PRO A 104 14.17 8.59 14.08
N SER A 105 14.30 9.86 14.44
CA SER A 105 14.36 10.37 15.82
C SER A 105 13.22 9.87 16.69
#